data_AF-A0A6M1ZEH6-F1
#
_entry.id   AF-A0A6M1ZEH6-F1
#
_cell.length_a   1.000
_cell.length_b   1.000
_cell.length_c   1.000
_cell.angle_alpha   90.00
_cell.angle_beta   90.00
_cell.angle_gamma   90.00
#
_symmetry.space_group_name_H-M   'P 1'
#
loop_
_entity.id
_entity.type
_entity.pdbx_description
1 polymer ?
#
loop_
_entity_poly.entity_id
_entity_poly.type
_entity_poly.pdbx_seq_one_letter_code
_entity_poly.pdbx_strand_id
1 'polypeptide(L)'
;MAKSINYKKSLIERLKNPKEAAAYLNAALEDEDIRIFLVALRDIAEAHGGVSYLAKEADLNRESLYRTLSLQGNPTIINLFLILDVLGLELNIKAAT
;
A
#
# COMPACT_ATOMS: atom_id res chain seq x y z
N MET A 1 -6.61 19.05 -15.63
CA MET A 1 -5.71 18.84 -14.46
C MET A 1 -6.44 18.91 -13.12
N ALA A 2 -7.44 19.78 -12.90
CA ALA A 2 -8.19 19.85 -11.63
C ALA A 2 -8.95 18.56 -11.24
N LYS A 3 -9.42 17.77 -12.22
CA LYS A 3 -10.18 16.53 -11.98
C LYS A 3 -9.34 15.40 -11.35
N SER A 4 -8.05 15.25 -11.69
CA SER A 4 -7.21 14.17 -11.13
C SER A 4 -6.73 14.46 -9.71
N ILE A 5 -6.50 15.74 -9.38
CA ILE A 5 -6.15 16.17 -8.01
C ILE A 5 -7.33 15.89 -7.07
N ASN A 6 -8.56 16.14 -7.53
CA ASN A 6 -9.76 15.85 -6.76
C ASN A 6 -9.97 14.34 -6.58
N TYR A 7 -9.79 13.55 -7.65
CA TYR A 7 -9.85 12.09 -7.58
C TYR A 7 -8.84 11.51 -6.57
N LYS A 8 -7.56 11.90 -6.66
CA LYS A 8 -6.54 11.40 -5.73
C LYS A 8 -6.88 11.74 -4.29
N LYS A 9 -7.29 12.99 -4.00
CA LYS A 9 -7.68 13.38 -2.65
C LYS A 9 -8.86 12.55 -2.13
N SER A 10 -9.88 12.31 -2.96
CA SER A 10 -11.04 11.49 -2.58
C SER A 10 -10.66 10.02 -2.33
N LEU A 11 -9.73 9.48 -3.10
CA LEU A 11 -9.19 8.14 -2.91
C LEU A 11 -8.48 8.02 -1.56
N ILE A 12 -7.54 8.93 -1.29
CA ILE A 12 -6.77 8.93 -0.03
C ILE A 12 -7.69 9.00 1.20
N GLU A 13 -8.77 9.80 1.15
CA GLU A 13 -9.74 9.83 2.25
C GLU A 13 -10.49 8.50 2.43
N ARG A 14 -10.88 7.82 1.35
CA ARG A 14 -11.52 6.50 1.42
C ARG A 14 -10.60 5.42 2.00
N LEU A 15 -9.32 5.44 1.62
CA LEU A 15 -8.34 4.44 2.03
C LEU A 15 -7.98 4.49 3.53
N LYS A 16 -8.45 5.51 4.27
CA LYS A 16 -8.41 5.50 5.74
C LYS A 16 -9.30 4.41 6.34
N ASN A 17 -10.33 3.96 5.61
CA ASN A 17 -11.14 2.81 6.02
C ASN A 17 -10.42 1.50 5.66
N PRO A 18 -10.08 0.64 6.64
CA PRO A 18 -9.37 -0.61 6.39
C PRO A 18 -10.07 -1.54 5.38
N LYS A 19 -11.41 -1.53 5.32
CA LYS A 19 -12.17 -2.34 4.35
C LYS A 19 -11.98 -1.85 2.92
N GLU A 20 -11.98 -0.53 2.72
CA GLU A 20 -11.72 0.07 1.40
C GLU A 20 -10.25 -0.14 0.99
N ALA A 21 -9.32 0.00 1.94
CA ALA A 21 -7.90 -0.28 1.70
C ALA A 21 -7.67 -1.74 1.29
N ALA A 22 -8.25 -2.70 2.01
CA ALA A 22 -8.16 -4.11 1.67
C ALA A 22 -8.78 -4.42 0.30
N ALA A 23 -9.96 -3.87 -0.01
CA ALA A 23 -10.60 -4.05 -1.31
C ALA A 23 -9.75 -3.47 -2.45
N TYR A 24 -9.19 -2.27 -2.25
CA TYR A 24 -8.31 -1.63 -3.23
C TYR A 24 -7.02 -2.42 -3.46
N LEU A 25 -6.38 -2.90 -2.38
CA LEU A 25 -5.16 -3.68 -2.48
C LEU A 25 -5.38 -5.07 -3.09
N ASN A 26 -6.53 -5.71 -2.81
CA ASN A 26 -6.92 -6.97 -3.45
C ASN A 26 -7.19 -6.80 -4.94
N ALA A 27 -7.88 -5.73 -5.35
CA ALA A 27 -8.08 -5.43 -6.76
C ALA A 27 -6.73 -5.21 -7.48
N ALA A 28 -5.74 -4.63 -6.80
CA ALA A 28 -4.40 -4.47 -7.33
C ALA A 28 -3.60 -5.80 -7.43
N LEU A 29 -3.93 -6.81 -6.63
CA LEU A 29 -3.34 -8.17 -6.72
C LEU A 29 -3.89 -8.99 -7.88
N GLU A 30 -5.07 -8.63 -8.41
CA GLU A 30 -5.67 -9.30 -9.57
C GLU A 30 -5.00 -8.90 -10.90
N ASP A 31 -4.16 -7.87 -10.89
CA ASP A 31 -3.43 -7.42 -12.08
C ASP A 31 -2.15 -8.27 -12.30
N GLU A 32 -1.79 -8.49 -13.56
CA GLU A 32 -0.56 -9.19 -13.93
C GLU A 32 0.71 -8.38 -13.57
N ASP A 33 0.57 -7.06 -13.46
CA ASP A 33 1.65 -6.16 -13.12
C ASP A 33 1.72 -5.84 -11.62
N ILE A 34 2.64 -6.51 -10.92
CA ILE A 34 2.90 -6.31 -9.48
C ILE A 34 3.19 -4.85 -9.09
N ARG A 35 3.60 -4.00 -10.04
CA ARG A 35 3.85 -2.57 -9.76
C ARG A 35 2.57 -1.85 -9.37
N ILE A 36 1.41 -2.31 -9.84
CA ILE A 36 0.09 -1.76 -9.47
C ILE A 36 -0.19 -2.03 -7.98
N PHE A 37 0.15 -3.20 -7.48
CA PHE A 37 0.10 -3.50 -6.04
C PHE A 37 0.98 -2.55 -5.22
N LEU A 38 2.22 -2.28 -5.66
CA LEU A 38 3.11 -1.37 -4.95
C LEU A 38 2.60 0.08 -4.94
N VAL A 39 1.98 0.53 -6.03
CA VAL A 39 1.32 1.84 -6.08
C VAL A 39 0.14 1.89 -5.13
N ALA A 40 -0.71 0.86 -5.12
CA ALA A 40 -1.86 0.79 -4.23
C ALA A 40 -1.43 0.80 -2.76
N LEU A 41 -0.39 0.03 -2.41
CA LEU A 41 0.19 0.01 -1.07
C LEU A 41 0.75 1.39 -0.67
N ARG A 42 1.32 2.13 -1.62
CA ARG A 42 1.79 3.51 -1.39
C ARG A 42 0.65 4.51 -1.19
N ASP A 43 -0.45 4.38 -1.92
CA ASP A 43 -1.63 5.23 -1.72
C ASP A 43 -2.26 4.97 -0.34
N ILE A 44 -2.32 3.72 0.09
CA ILE A 44 -2.77 3.36 1.46
C ILE A 44 -1.79 3.93 2.48
N ALA A 45 -0.48 3.79 2.28
CA ALA A 45 0.51 4.41 3.13
C ALA A 45 0.28 5.93 3.27
N GLU A 46 0.04 6.64 2.16
CA GLU A 46 -0.28 8.08 2.14
C GLU A 46 -1.53 8.41 2.95
N ALA A 47 -2.58 7.58 2.89
CA ALA A 47 -3.80 7.75 3.67
C ALA A 47 -3.60 7.60 5.20
N HIS A 48 -2.61 6.82 5.62
CA HIS A 48 -2.35 6.49 7.03
C HIS A 48 -1.18 7.29 7.65
N GLY A 49 -0.75 8.39 7.02
CA GLY A 49 0.32 9.26 7.55
C GLY A 49 1.63 9.22 6.76
N GLY A 50 1.65 8.47 5.65
CA GLY A 50 2.72 8.42 4.68
C GLY A 50 3.84 7.43 5.03
N VAL A 51 4.79 7.30 4.09
CA VAL A 51 5.93 6.39 4.20
C VAL A 51 6.82 6.69 5.42
N SER A 52 6.88 7.95 5.86
CA SER A 52 7.65 8.31 7.07
C SER A 52 7.02 7.78 8.35
N TYR A 53 5.69 7.81 8.45
CA TYR A 53 4.97 7.19 9.57
C TYR A 53 5.18 5.68 9.56
N LEU A 54 4.95 5.06 8.41
CA LEU A 54 5.11 3.62 8.21
C LEU A 54 6.52 3.10 8.54
N ALA A 55 7.56 3.82 8.10
CA ALA A 55 8.94 3.46 8.42
C ALA A 55 9.22 3.47 9.93
N LYS A 56 8.63 4.45 10.64
CA LYS A 56 8.77 4.58 12.09
C LYS A 56 8.05 3.45 12.84
N GLU A 57 6.81 3.17 12.46
CA GLU A 57 6.00 2.16 13.17
C GLU A 57 6.42 0.72 12.83
N ALA A 58 6.92 0.47 11.61
CA ALA A 58 7.42 -0.84 11.20
C ALA A 58 8.90 -1.09 11.57
N ASP A 59 9.56 -0.13 12.22
CA ASP A 59 11.01 -0.14 12.51
C ASP A 59 11.87 -0.43 11.27
N LEU A 60 11.52 0.21 10.14
CA LEU A 60 12.21 0.06 8.86
C LEU A 60 12.98 1.33 8.50
N ASN A 61 14.10 1.15 7.79
CA ASN A 61 14.83 2.29 7.24
C ASN A 61 13.94 3.06 6.23
N ARG A 62 13.76 4.36 6.47
CA ARG A 62 12.88 5.22 5.66
C ARG A 62 13.25 5.26 4.18
N GLU A 63 14.54 5.40 3.86
CA GLU A 63 15.00 5.45 2.46
C GLU A 63 14.78 4.12 1.75
N SER A 64 15.07 3.02 2.45
CA SER A 64 14.77 1.66 1.97
C SER A 64 13.28 1.49 1.70
N LEU A 65 12.42 2.00 2.60
CA LEU A 65 10.97 1.88 2.44
C LEU A 65 10.44 2.72 1.27
N TYR A 66 10.97 3.93 1.05
CA TYR A 66 10.64 4.72 -0.15
C TYR A 66 11.01 4.01 -1.44
N ARG A 67 12.18 3.33 -1.48
CA ARG A 67 12.60 2.54 -2.64
C ARG A 67 11.72 1.29 -2.80
N THR A 68 11.39 0.64 -1.70
CA THR A 68 10.58 -0.57 -1.63
C THR A 68 9.15 -0.33 -2.13
N LEU A 69 8.56 0.82 -1.83
CA LEU A 69 7.21 1.22 -2.26
C LEU A 69 7.20 2.04 -3.55
N SER A 70 8.31 2.03 -4.30
CA SER A 70 8.39 2.67 -5.62
C SER A 70 7.85 1.77 -6.72
N LEU A 71 7.64 2.32 -7.92
CA LEU A 71 7.23 1.56 -9.11
C LEU A 71 8.21 0.44 -9.49
N GLN A 72 9.47 0.53 -9.07
CA GLN A 72 10.51 -0.46 -9.30
C GLN A 72 10.94 -1.14 -7.99
N GLY A 73 10.12 -1.01 -6.95
CA GLY A 73 10.38 -1.59 -5.64
C GLY A 73 10.33 -3.12 -5.67
N ASN A 74 11.03 -3.73 -4.71
CA ASN A 74 11.00 -5.17 -4.50
C ASN A 74 11.00 -5.44 -2.98
N PRO A 75 9.84 -5.33 -2.32
CA PRO A 75 9.73 -5.67 -0.90
C PRO A 75 10.13 -7.11 -0.66
N THR A 76 10.94 -7.34 0.37
CA THR A 76 11.03 -8.67 0.94
C THR A 76 9.67 -9.06 1.52
N ILE A 77 9.36 -10.35 1.53
CA ILE A 77 8.11 -10.86 2.11
C ILE A 77 7.97 -10.42 3.58
N ILE A 78 9.07 -10.42 4.34
CA ILE A 78 9.09 -9.97 5.74
C ILE A 78 8.67 -8.51 5.87
N ASN A 79 9.26 -7.62 5.06
CA ASN A 79 8.92 -6.19 5.11
C ASN A 79 7.47 -5.96 4.67
N LEU A 80 6.97 -6.73 3.70
CA LEU A 80 5.58 -6.64 3.28
C LEU A 80 4.62 -6.93 4.43
N PHE A 81 4.85 -8.02 5.18
CA PHE A 81 4.01 -8.35 6.33
C PHE A 81 4.06 -7.27 7.43
N LEU A 82 5.24 -6.73 7.74
CA LEU A 82 5.37 -5.63 8.71
C LEU A 82 4.59 -4.38 8.28
N ILE A 83 4.68 -4.03 7.00
CA ILE A 83 3.95 -2.87 6.44
C ILE A 83 2.44 -3.09 6.54
N LEU A 84 1.96 -4.29 6.20
CA LEU A 84 0.54 -4.61 6.26
C LEU A 84 0.01 -4.60 7.69
N ASP A 85 0.77 -5.15 8.65
CA ASP A 85 0.41 -5.14 10.08
C ASP A 85 0.24 -3.71 10.62
N VAL A 86 1.19 -2.81 10.32
CA VAL A 86 1.10 -1.39 10.67
C VAL A 86 -0.13 -0.71 10.05
N LEU A 87 -0.53 -1.13 8.85
CA LEU A 87 -1.72 -0.63 8.16
C LEU A 87 -3.02 -1.30 8.62
N GLY A 88 -2.96 -2.26 9.55
CA GLY A 88 -4.11 -3.04 10.01
C GLY A 88 -4.68 -3.97 8.93
N LEU A 89 -3.83 -4.47 8.04
CA LEU A 89 -4.16 -5.36 6.93
C LEU A 89 -3.47 -6.71 7.10
N GLU A 90 -4.09 -7.76 6.55
CA GLU A 90 -3.55 -9.11 6.53
C GLU A 90 -3.63 -9.72 5.13
N LEU A 91 -2.68 -10.60 4.79
CA LEU A 91 -2.72 -11.39 3.56
C LEU A 91 -3.40 -12.74 3.82
N ASN A 92 -4.21 -13.17 2.85
CA ASN A 92 -4.91 -14.43 2.89
C ASN A 92 -4.58 -15.27 1.65
N ILE A 93 -4.23 -16.55 1.85
CA ILE A 93 -3.97 -17.50 0.77
C ILE A 93 -5.27 -18.25 0.45
N LYS A 94 -5.68 -18.19 -0.82
CA LYS A 94 -6.86 -18.88 -1.35
C LYS A 94 -6.45 -19.93 -2.37
N ALA A 95 -7.24 -20.99 -2.51
CA ALA A 95 -7.05 -21.97 -3.57
C ALA A 95 -7.23 -21.28 -4.94
N ALA A 96 -6.32 -21.55 -5.88
CA ALA A 96 -6.55 -21.20 -7.28
C ALA A 96 -7.57 -22.20 -7.84
N THR A 97 -8.80 -21.73 -8.02
CA THR A 97 -9.91 -22.47 -8.66
C THR A 97 -10.18 -21.92 -10.04
#